data_AF-I1CVY3-F1
#
_entry.id   AF-I1CVY3-F1
#
_cell.length_a   1.000
_cell.length_b   1.000
_cell.length_c   1.000
_cell.angle_alpha   90.00
_cell.angle_beta   90.00
_cell.angle_gamma   90.00
#
_symmetry.space_group_name_H-M   'P 1'
#
loop_
_entity.id
_entity.type
_entity.pdbx_description
1 polymer ?
#
loop_
_entity_poly.entity_id
_entity_poly.type
_entity_poly.pdbx_seq_one_letter_code
_entity_poly.pdbx_strand_id
1 'polypeptide(L)'
;MPKSLSADIKNDIKSAILAGKGSMEIANRFRVTYATVNNYANKFFPNRQRRLGGRPMVVSAQTKRFIKLQVLQGQLKTARE
;
A
#
# COMPACT_ATOMS: atom_id res chain seq x y z
N MET A 1 -11.09 -15.85 20.34
CA MET A 1 -10.73 -15.53 18.94
C MET A 1 -11.68 -14.45 18.42
N PRO A 2 -11.21 -13.39 17.74
CA PRO A 2 -12.13 -12.42 17.14
C PRO A 2 -12.98 -13.12 16.07
N LYS A 3 -14.30 -12.91 16.12
CA LYS A 3 -15.23 -13.54 15.18
C LYS A 3 -14.93 -13.02 13.77
N SER A 4 -14.72 -13.95 12.84
CA SER A 4 -14.67 -13.63 11.42
C SER A 4 -15.96 -12.92 11.00
N LEU A 5 -15.87 -11.99 10.05
CA LEU A 5 -17.06 -11.44 9.38
C LEU A 5 -17.91 -12.57 8.76
N SER A 6 -19.22 -12.35 8.68
CA SER A 6 -20.14 -13.25 8.00
C SER A 6 -19.79 -13.36 6.51
N ALA A 7 -20.23 -14.44 5.87
CA ALA A 7 -20.02 -14.66 4.44
C ALA A 7 -20.63 -13.54 3.59
N ASP A 8 -21.80 -13.03 3.98
CA ASP A 8 -22.52 -11.98 3.26
C ASP A 8 -21.72 -10.67 3.24
N ILE A 9 -21.25 -10.22 4.42
CA ILE A 9 -20.45 -8.99 4.51
C ILE A 9 -19.14 -9.12 3.71
N LYS A 10 -18.54 -10.31 3.67
CA LYS A 10 -17.35 -10.55 2.84
C LYS A 10 -17.65 -10.43 1.35
N ASN A 11 -18.77 -10.98 0.88
CA ASN A 11 -19.19 -10.91 -0.52
C ASN A 11 -19.56 -9.48 -0.92
N ASP A 12 -20.20 -8.74 -0.02
CA ASP A 12 -20.52 -7.33 -0.22
C ASP A 12 -19.26 -6.46 -0.30
N ILE A 13 -18.28 -6.68 0.58
CA ILE A 13 -16.97 -6.02 0.50
C ILE A 13 -16.29 -6.34 -0.84
N LYS A 14 -16.29 -7.61 -1.26
CA LYS A 14 -15.70 -8.02 -2.54
C LYS A 14 -16.37 -7.31 -3.72
N SER A 15 -17.69 -7.28 -3.74
CA SER A 15 -18.48 -6.62 -4.80
C SER A 15 -18.26 -5.11 -4.83
N ALA A 16 -18.17 -4.46 -3.66
CA ALA A 16 -17.89 -3.03 -3.55
C ALA A 16 -16.48 -2.68 -4.05
N ILE A 17 -15.49 -3.53 -3.79
CA ILE A 17 -14.12 -3.33 -4.32
C ILE A 17 -14.11 -3.49 -5.84
N LEU A 18 -14.83 -4.48 -6.39
CA LEU A 18 -14.97 -4.67 -7.84
C LEU A 18 -15.64 -3.48 -8.52
N ALA A 19 -16.60 -2.85 -7.85
CA ALA A 19 -17.25 -1.61 -8.30
C ALA A 19 -16.33 -0.36 -8.20
N GLY A 20 -15.06 -0.51 -7.81
CA GLY A 20 -14.10 0.59 -7.73
C GLY A 20 -14.25 1.49 -6.51
N LYS A 21 -15.03 1.10 -5.50
CA LYS A 21 -15.23 1.91 -4.29
C LYS A 21 -13.98 1.97 -3.43
N GLY A 22 -13.77 3.11 -2.77
CA GLY A 22 -12.64 3.33 -1.87
C GLY A 22 -12.77 2.50 -0.59
N SER A 23 -11.65 1.93 -0.10
CA SER A 23 -11.66 1.09 1.11
C SER A 23 -12.23 1.80 2.36
N MET A 24 -12.09 3.12 2.46
CA MET A 24 -12.65 3.91 3.58
C MET A 24 -14.17 4.06 3.49
N GLU A 25 -14.71 4.25 2.28
CA GLU A 25 -16.16 4.30 2.04
C GLU A 25 -16.80 2.95 2.40
N ILE A 26 -16.17 1.85 1.98
CA ILE A 26 -16.60 0.49 2.30
C ILE A 26 -16.57 0.25 3.81
N ALA A 27 -15.50 0.68 4.48
CA ALA A 27 -15.35 0.56 5.93
C ALA A 27 -16.49 1.25 6.69
N ASN A 28 -16.80 2.49 6.32
CA ASN A 28 -17.90 3.26 6.90
C ASN A 28 -19.26 2.59 6.64
N ARG A 29 -19.49 2.10 5.41
CA ARG A 29 -20.75 1.46 5.03
C ARG A 29 -21.04 0.20 5.83
N PHE A 30 -20.05 -0.67 6.01
CA PHE A 30 -20.22 -1.94 6.71
C PHE A 30 -19.86 -1.87 8.21
N ARG A 31 -19.59 -0.67 8.74
CA ARG A 31 -19.15 -0.44 10.14
C ARG A 31 -17.98 -1.34 10.54
N VAL A 32 -17.03 -1.52 9.63
CA VAL A 32 -15.79 -2.28 9.83
C VAL A 32 -14.59 -1.36 9.74
N THR A 33 -13.45 -1.78 10.28
CA THR A 33 -12.23 -0.97 10.17
C THR A 33 -11.69 -0.97 8.75
N TYR A 34 -11.02 0.13 8.37
CA TYR A 34 -10.27 0.22 7.11
C TYR A 34 -9.29 -0.95 6.96
N ALA A 35 -8.60 -1.33 8.04
CA ALA A 35 -7.64 -2.44 8.04
C ALA A 35 -8.33 -3.77 7.69
N THR A 36 -9.53 -4.01 8.22
CA THR A 36 -10.34 -5.20 7.90
C THR A 36 -10.68 -5.25 6.42
N VAL A 37 -11.18 -4.14 5.84
CA VAL A 37 -11.48 -4.06 4.40
C VAL A 37 -10.22 -4.29 3.58
N ASN A 38 -9.10 -3.68 3.96
CA ASN A 38 -7.84 -3.81 3.22
C ASN A 38 -7.27 -5.23 3.27
N ASN A 39 -7.42 -5.92 4.40
CA ASN A 39 -7.05 -7.33 4.54
C ASN A 39 -7.87 -8.23 3.62
N TYR A 40 -9.19 -8.04 3.57
CA TYR A 40 -10.05 -8.77 2.64
C TYR A 40 -9.75 -8.42 1.18
N ALA A 41 -9.50 -7.15 0.87
CA ALA A 41 -9.11 -6.73 -0.46
C ALA A 41 -7.81 -7.42 -0.92
N ASN A 42 -6.79 -7.48 -0.06
CA ASN A 42 -5.53 -8.17 -0.36
C ASN A 42 -5.71 -9.69 -0.48
N LYS A 43 -6.67 -10.26 0.25
CA LYS A 43 -7.00 -11.70 0.18
C LYS A 43 -7.73 -12.06 -1.11
N PHE A 44 -8.69 -11.24 -1.55
CA PHE A 44 -9.45 -11.47 -2.77
C PHE A 44 -8.68 -11.10 -4.04
N PHE A 45 -7.79 -10.10 -3.95
CA PHE A 45 -7.04 -9.57 -5.09
C PHE A 45 -5.54 -9.57 -4.76
N PRO A 46 -4.86 -10.73 -4.86
CA PRO A 46 -3.43 -10.84 -4.51
C PRO A 46 -2.53 -9.96 -5.40
N ASN A 47 -2.93 -9.72 -6.65
CA ASN A 47 -2.21 -8.88 -7.62
C ASN A 47 -2.55 -7.38 -7.49
N ARG A 48 -3.37 -6.98 -6.51
CA ARG A 48 -3.70 -5.57 -6.29
C ARG A 48 -2.43 -4.81 -5.93
N GLN A 49 -2.19 -3.67 -6.58
CA GLN A 49 -1.12 -2.76 -6.19
C GLN A 49 -1.32 -2.36 -4.73
N ARG A 50 -0.46 -2.89 -3.86
CA ARG A 50 -0.42 -2.50 -2.46
C ARG A 50 0.20 -1.11 -2.42
N ARG A 51 -0.41 -0.21 -1.65
CA ARG A 51 0.33 0.97 -1.19
C ARG A 51 1.47 0.44 -0.33
N LEU A 52 2.67 0.40 -0.92
CA LEU A 52 3.89 0.13 -0.19
C LEU A 52 3.99 1.24 0.86
N GLY A 53 3.74 0.89 2.11
CA GLY A 53 3.97 1.80 3.21
C GLY A 53 5.43 2.24 3.20
N GLY A 54 5.69 3.49 3.58
CA GLY A 54 7.04 4.04 3.59
C GLY A 54 7.03 5.54 3.30
N ARG A 55 8.18 6.17 3.54
CA ARG A 55 8.38 7.56 3.11
C ARG A 55 8.40 7.60 1.57
N PRO A 56 7.71 8.56 0.94
CA PRO A 56 7.76 8.70 -0.50
C PRO A 56 9.22 8.90 -0.92
N MET A 57 9.67 8.10 -1.87
CA MET A 57 11.03 8.20 -2.38
C MET A 57 11.08 9.38 -3.35
N VAL A 58 11.70 10.49 -2.94
CA VAL A 58 11.87 11.68 -3.79
C VAL A 58 12.77 11.39 -5.00
N VAL A 59 13.71 10.46 -4.84
CA VAL A 59 14.74 10.14 -5.83
C VAL A 59 14.57 8.69 -6.29
N SER A 60 14.47 8.47 -7.60
CA SER A 60 14.34 7.11 -8.16
C SER A 60 15.51 6.21 -7.80
N ALA A 61 15.32 4.88 -7.86
CA ALA A 61 16.39 3.92 -7.61
C ALA A 61 17.58 4.08 -8.58
N GLN A 62 17.31 4.40 -9.85
CA GLN A 62 18.35 4.64 -10.86
C GLN A 62 19.15 5.90 -10.50
N THR A 63 18.46 6.98 -10.15
CA THR A 63 19.10 8.25 -9.77
C THR A 63 19.93 8.08 -8.49
N LYS A 64 19.46 7.29 -7.50
CA LYS A 64 20.25 6.94 -6.32
C LYS A 64 21.54 6.20 -6.68
N ARG A 65 21.48 5.24 -7.60
CA ARG A 65 22.66 4.50 -8.07
C ARG A 65 23.64 5.43 -8.78
N PHE A 66 23.14 6.35 -9.60
CA PHE A 66 23.96 7.36 -10.25
C PHE A 66 24.66 8.28 -9.24
N ILE A 67 23.93 8.83 -8.27
CA ILE A 67 24.52 9.66 -7.19
C ILE A 67 25.61 8.89 -6.45
N LYS A 68 25.39 7.61 -6.14
CA LYS A 68 26.39 6.77 -5.48
C LYS A 68 27.67 6.63 -6.30
N LEU A 69 27.56 6.39 -7.61
CA LEU A 69 28.72 6.31 -8.51
C LEU A 69 29.48 7.64 -8.58
N GLN A 70 28.75 8.75 -8.63
CA GLN A 70 29.34 10.09 -8.67
C GLN A 70 30.10 10.45 -7.39
N VAL A 71 29.61 9.99 -6.23
CA VAL A 71 30.35 10.09 -4.96
C VAL A 71 31.62 9.24 -5.00
N LEU A 72 31.54 7.98 -5.48
CA LEU A 72 32.70 7.10 -5.58
C LEU A 72 33.78 7.63 -6.55
N GLN A 73 33.37 8.29 -7.63
CA GLN A 73 34.26 8.94 -8.58
C GLN A 73 34.81 10.29 -8.06
N GLY A 74 34.41 10.73 -6.87
CA GLY A 74 34.84 11.99 -6.27
C GLY A 74 34.22 13.25 -6.89
N GLN A 75 33.24 13.10 -7.79
CA GLN A 75 32.57 14.24 -8.43
C GLN A 75 31.56 14.90 -7.48
N LEU A 76 30.99 14.15 -6.55
CA LEU A 76 30.09 14.66 -5.52
C LEU A 76 30.73 14.55 -4.14
N LYS A 77 30.61 15.63 -3.36
CA LYS A 77 31.01 15.66 -1.96
C LYS A 77 29.88 15.10 -1.11
N THR A 78 30.20 14.21 -0.18
CA THR A 78 29.32 13.88 0.93
C THR A 78 29.40 15.00 1.97
N ALA A 79 28.36 15.19 2.77
CA ALA A 79 28.48 16.04 3.95
C ALA A 79 29.64 15.48 4.79
N ARG A 80 30.61 16.33 5.13
CA ARG A 80 31.68 15.96 6.06
C ARG A 80 31.04 15.75 7.43
N GLU A 81 31.46 14.68 8.11
CA GLU A 81 31.21 14.51 9.55
C GLU A 81 31.89 15.62 10.36
#